data_AF-A0AAW5MQS1-F1
#
_entry.id   AF-A0AAW5MQS1-F1
#
_cell.length_a   1.000
_cell.length_b   1.000
_cell.length_c   1.000
_cell.angle_alpha   90.00
_cell.angle_beta   90.00
_cell.angle_gamma   90.00
#
_symmetry.space_group_name_H-M   'P 1'
#
loop_
_entity.id
_entity.type
_entity.pdbx_description
1 polymer ?
#
loop_
_entity_poly.entity_id
_entity_poly.type
_entity_poly.pdbx_seq_one_letter_code
_entity_poly.pdbx_strand_id
1 'polypeptide(L)' 'IIGLSYRKDKRVLSVLCDELKKNTVYDDIIEAAGELGDKTLLPVLDTMLYKFDDNEIITSAIDKLKRS' A
#
# COMPACT_ATOMS: atom_id res chain seq x y z
N ILE A 1 5.61 4.33 -10.29
CA ILE A 1 5.49 3.43 -9.11
C ILE A 1 4.51 2.30 -9.43
N ILE A 2 3.25 2.61 -9.77
CA ILE A 2 2.21 1.59 -9.97
C ILE A 2 2.55 0.47 -10.98
N GLY A 3 3.09 0.80 -12.16
CA GLY A 3 3.47 -0.22 -13.16
C GLY A 3 4.60 -1.17 -12.72
N LEU A 4 5.46 -0.74 -11.79
CA LEU A 4 6.50 -1.59 -11.20
C LEU A 4 5.92 -2.46 -10.07
N SER A 5 4.97 -1.92 -9.30
CA SER A 5 4.21 -2.70 -8.31
C SER A 5 3.46 -3.85 -8.94
N TYR A 6 2.74 -3.64 -10.05
CA TYR A 6 2.08 -4.74 -10.79
C TYR A 6 3.06 -5.83 -11.24
N ARG A 7 4.32 -5.48 -11.50
CA ARG A 7 5.40 -6.42 -11.85
C ARG A 7 6.10 -7.02 -10.64
N LYS A 8 5.60 -6.76 -9.42
CA LYS A 8 6.16 -7.22 -8.14
C LYS A 8 7.62 -6.79 -7.93
N ASP A 9 8.02 -5.65 -8.49
CA ASP A 9 9.40 -5.17 -8.42
C ASP A 9 9.71 -4.56 -7.05
N LYS A 10 10.40 -5.33 -6.20
CA LYS A 10 10.72 -4.93 -4.83
C LYS A 10 11.54 -3.65 -4.69
N ARG A 11 12.17 -3.16 -5.77
CA ARG A 11 12.91 -1.88 -5.74
C ARG A 11 12.00 -0.69 -5.43
N VAL A 12 10.68 -0.82 -5.63
CA VAL A 12 9.72 0.23 -5.28
C VAL A 12 9.25 0.19 -3.83
N LEU A 13 9.66 -0.80 -3.03
CA LEU A 13 9.18 -0.96 -1.66
C LEU A 13 9.51 0.27 -0.79
N SER A 14 10.75 0.77 -0.88
CA SER A 14 11.16 1.92 -0.06
C SER A 14 10.33 3.16 -0.37
N VAL A 15 10.14 3.48 -1.66
CA VAL A 15 9.37 4.67 -2.05
C VAL A 15 7.88 4.51 -1.69
N LEU A 16 7.30 3.32 -1.80
CA LEU A 16 5.93 3.07 -1.34
C LEU A 16 5.78 3.29 0.17
N CYS A 17 6.72 2.79 0.98
CA CYS A 17 6.72 3.03 2.42
C CYS A 17 6.78 4.52 2.77
N ASP A 18 7.57 5.29 2.04
CA ASP A 18 7.72 6.73 2.28
C ASP A 18 6.46 7.51 1.87
N GLU A 19 5.84 7.16 0.75
CA GLU A 19 4.58 7.76 0.29
C GLU A 19 3.41 7.46 1.25
N LEU A 20 3.26 6.21 1.71
CA LEU A 20 2.17 5.80 2.61
C LEU A 20 2.23 6.48 4.00
N LYS A 21 3.40 6.97 4.42
CA LYS A 21 3.56 7.68 5.70
C LYS A 21 3.18 9.15 5.64
N LYS A 22 2.97 9.72 4.45
CA LYS A 22 2.64 11.13 4.28
C LYS A 22 1.27 11.48 4.88
N ASN A 23 1.05 12.76 5.17
CA ASN A 23 -0.24 13.27 5.65
C ASN A 23 -1.33 13.17 4.60
N THR A 24 -0.97 13.40 3.34
CA THR A 24 -1.82 13.17 2.18
C THR A 24 -1.23 12.00 1.41
N VAL A 25 -2.03 10.96 1.22
CA VAL A 25 -1.67 9.76 0.45
C VAL A 25 -2.64 9.65 -0.71
N TYR A 26 -2.12 9.36 -1.90
CA TYR A 26 -2.95 9.14 -3.08
C TYR A 26 -3.43 7.69 -3.14
N ASP A 27 -4.66 7.48 -3.59
CA ASP A 27 -5.27 6.16 -3.76
C ASP A 27 -4.40 5.22 -4.61
N ASP A 28 -3.80 5.73 -5.69
CA ASP A 28 -2.87 4.99 -6.55
C ASP A 28 -1.67 4.41 -5.79
N ILE A 29 -1.23 5.05 -4.70
CA ILE A 29 -0.13 4.56 -3.85
C ILE A 29 -0.61 3.38 -3.00
N ILE A 30 -1.83 3.46 -2.49
CA ILE A 30 -2.46 2.40 -1.69
C ILE A 30 -2.74 1.18 -2.58
N GLU A 31 -3.26 1.40 -3.79
CA GLU A 31 -3.42 0.35 -4.78
C GLU A 31 -2.07 -0.27 -5.15
N ALA A 32 -1.07 0.55 -5.46
CA ALA A 32 0.27 0.09 -5.78
C ALA A 32 0.92 -0.70 -4.63
N ALA A 33 0.58 -0.42 -3.37
CA ALA A 33 1.04 -1.18 -2.22
C ALA A 33 0.43 -2.59 -2.19
N GLY A 34 -0.88 -2.70 -2.38
CA GLY A 34 -1.56 -3.99 -2.51
C GLY A 34 -1.06 -4.79 -3.72
N GLU A 35 -0.87 -4.12 -4.85
CA GLU A 35 -0.36 -4.72 -6.08
C GLU A 35 1.11 -5.12 -5.99
N LEU A 36 1.93 -4.52 -5.13
CA LEU A 36 3.30 -5.01 -4.92
C LEU A 36 3.31 -6.44 -4.35
N GLY A 37 2.30 -6.81 -3.55
CA GLY A 37 2.23 -8.14 -2.92
C GLY A 37 3.28 -8.40 -1.84
N ASP A 38 3.93 -7.35 -1.30
CA ASP A 38 4.93 -7.51 -0.25
C ASP A 38 4.32 -7.26 1.13
N LYS A 39 4.24 -8.32 1.95
CA LYS A 39 3.65 -8.30 3.29
C LYS A 39 4.35 -7.37 4.27
N THR A 40 5.55 -6.88 3.96
CA THR A 40 6.21 -5.83 4.76
C THR A 40 5.42 -4.52 4.80
N LEU A 41 4.46 -4.33 3.88
CA LEU A 41 3.58 -3.16 3.84
C LEU A 41 2.37 -3.26 4.78
N LEU A 42 2.06 -4.44 5.32
CA LEU A 42 0.91 -4.63 6.21
C LEU A 42 0.90 -3.67 7.41
N PRO A 43 2.00 -3.49 8.18
CA PRO A 43 1.97 -2.61 9.35
C PRO A 43 1.66 -1.14 9.02
N VAL A 44 2.15 -0.63 7.88
CA VAL A 44 1.87 0.75 7.48
C VAL A 44 0.43 0.91 7.01
N LEU A 45 -0.11 -0.05 6.25
CA LEU A 45 -1.51 -0.03 5.83
C LEU A 45 -2.47 -0.19 7.02
N ASP A 46 -2.18 -1.07 7.97
CA ASP A 46 -2.96 -1.23 9.20
C ASP A 46 -3.00 0.08 10.01
N THR A 47 -1.88 0.82 10.06
CA THR A 47 -1.84 2.13 10.72
C THR A 47 -2.72 3.16 10.01
N MET A 48 -2.80 3.10 8.67
CA MET A 48 -3.62 4.04 7.88
C MET A 48 -5.13 3.85 8.10
N LEU A 49 -5.59 2.66 8.48
CA LEU A 49 -7.01 2.41 8.80
C LEU A 49 -7.56 3.34 9.89
N TYR A 50 -6.69 3.81 10.79
CA TYR A 50 -7.04 4.71 11.89
C TYR A 50 -6.76 6.19 11.56
N LYS A 51 -6.17 6.47 10.40
CA LYS A 51 -5.78 7.82 9.96
C LYS A 51 -6.82 8.45 9.04
N PHE A 52 -7.53 7.64 8.26
CA PHE A 52 -8.49 8.09 7.26
C PHE A 52 -9.87 7.49 7.57
N ASP A 53 -10.90 8.32 7.52
CA ASP A 53 -12.29 7.88 7.75
C ASP A 53 -12.79 6.96 6.63
N ASP A 54 -12.40 7.26 5.38
CA ASP A 54 -12.61 6.38 4.23
C ASP A 54 -11.38 5.47 4.06
N ASN A 55 -11.60 4.18 4.28
CA ASN A 55 -10.53 3.18 4.30
C ASN A 55 -10.84 1.95 3.44
N GLU A 56 -11.80 2.03 2.52
CA GLU A 56 -12.17 0.92 1.63
C GLU A 56 -10.97 0.44 0.80
N ILE A 57 -10.25 1.39 0.19
CA ILE A 57 -9.07 1.09 -0.63
C ILE A 57 -7.91 0.52 0.21
N ILE A 58 -7.76 0.99 1.45
CA ILE A 58 -6.74 0.49 2.39
C ILE A 58 -7.04 -0.96 2.77
N THR A 59 -8.31 -1.24 3.10
CA THR A 59 -8.78 -2.59 3.43
C THR A 59 -8.59 -3.54 2.24
N SER A 60 -8.92 -3.11 1.03
CA SER A 60 -8.69 -3.87 -0.20
C SER A 60 -7.21 -4.20 -0.42
N ALA A 61 -6.31 -3.24 -0.21
CA ALA A 61 -4.87 -3.47 -0.30
C ALA A 61 -4.38 -4.48 0.75
N ILE A 62 -4.83 -4.37 2.00
CA ILE A 62 -4.50 -5.33 3.07
C ILE A 62 -4.99 -6.75 2.71
N ASP A 63 -6.20 -6.87 2.18
CA ASP A 63 -6.76 -8.16 1.77
C ASP A 63 -5.96 -8.81 0.62
N LYS A 64 -5.51 -8.00 -0.35
CA LYS A 64 -4.58 -8.49 -1.40
C LYS A 64 -3.30 -9.03 -0.79
N LEU A 65 -2.68 -8.30 0.14
CA LEU A 65 -1.44 -8.73 0.80
C LEU A 65 -1.60 -9.98 1.67
N LYS A 66 -2.76 -10.19 2.28
CA LYS A 66 -3.06 -11.41 3.05
C LYS A 66 -3.19 -12.64 2.15
N ARG A 67 -3.57 -12.46 0.88
CA ARG A 67 -3.79 -13.53 -0.10
C ARG A 67 -2.58 -13.83 -0.98
N SER A 68 -1.65 -12.88 -1.13
CA SER A 68 -0.36 -13.06 -1.84
C SER A 68 0.62 -13.93 -1.05
#